data_AF-A0A517SBZ9-F1
#
_entry.id   AF-A0A517SBZ9-F1
#
_cell.length_a   1.000
_cell.length_b   1.000
_cell.length_c   1.000
_cell.angle_alpha   90.00
_cell.angle_beta   90.00
_cell.angle_gamma   90.00
#
_symmetry.space_group_name_H-M   'P 1'
#
loop_
_entity.id
_entity.type
_entity.pdbx_description
1 polymer ?
#
loop_
_entity_poly.entity_id
_entity_poly.type
_entity_poly.pdbx_seq_one_letter_code
_entity_poly.pdbx_strand_id
1 'polypeptide(L)'
;MIAQIITFVATLATTWLVVVLQPAVCGTTLTTAWMWAVTASVSWAVAAGASVMMGPGASAVGQLWYVAAVLTLCPWIAVLGARRPTVRVWNGFVIVPLIAVLLWPVALCWMPRGPDRLILETPHLVGFGLVLVMGTGNFLGTRFVLIALMTMIAEILLIVSLGKDPGGANAAAYRVIAVALVMLPIASAIMNVRPRAIGPRTWNDVWNDFRDRFGIVWANRLADRVNAEARKENWDVRLQPQGFVSTTPGAAVNFSAHWRQIDHTLRWLLRRFVDDEWINCRVPSQVVPGLNDGGSLAGKDSIDASSTLS
;
A
#
# COMPACT_ATOMS: atom_id res chain seq x y z
N MET A 1 21.24 22.33 14.49
CA MET A 1 20.22 21.98 15.51
C MET A 1 18.80 22.18 15.00
N ILE A 2 18.41 23.37 14.51
CA ILE A 2 17.05 23.67 13.99
C ILE A 2 16.55 22.62 12.97
N ALA A 3 17.36 22.29 11.96
CA ALA A 3 16.99 21.30 10.95
C ALA A 3 16.66 19.91 11.53
N GLN A 4 17.35 19.49 12.60
CA GLN A 4 17.11 18.20 13.24
C GLN A 4 15.78 18.20 14.03
N ILE A 5 15.48 19.31 14.71
CA ILE A 5 14.19 19.48 15.40
C ILE A 5 13.04 19.47 14.38
N ILE A 6 13.17 20.19 13.27
CA ILE A 6 12.18 20.18 12.17
C ILE A 6 11.99 18.76 11.64
N THR A 7 13.08 18.06 11.35
CA THR A 7 13.04 16.67 10.87
C THR A 7 12.31 15.77 11.87
N PHE A 8 12.64 15.87 13.16
CA PHE A 8 12.02 15.07 14.22
C PHE A 8 10.51 15.31 14.31
N VAL A 9 10.08 16.57 14.40
CA VAL A 9 8.65 16.92 14.44
C VAL A 9 7.92 16.44 13.18
N ALA A 10 8.51 16.61 12.01
CA ALA A 10 7.91 16.17 10.75
C ALA A 10 7.82 14.64 10.65
N THR A 11 8.80 13.89 11.16
CA THR A 11 8.72 12.41 11.25
C THR A 11 7.63 11.95 12.22
N LEU A 12 7.46 12.60 13.37
CA LEU A 12 6.36 12.29 14.30
C LEU A 12 5.00 12.55 13.66
N ALA A 13 4.85 13.68 12.96
CA ALA A 13 3.64 13.99 12.22
C ALA A 13 3.38 12.96 11.11
N THR A 14 4.41 12.53 10.39
CA THR A 14 4.30 11.48 9.36
C THR A 14 3.87 10.15 9.97
N THR A 15 4.45 9.73 11.09
CA THR A 15 4.05 8.51 11.82
C THR A 15 2.58 8.57 12.22
N TRP A 16 2.13 9.71 12.77
CA TRP A 16 0.73 9.92 13.11
C TRP A 16 -0.19 9.78 11.88
N LEU A 17 0.15 10.41 10.75
CA LEU A 17 -0.62 10.31 9.51
C LEU A 17 -0.71 8.86 9.00
N VAL A 18 0.38 8.09 9.08
CA VAL A 18 0.39 6.67 8.68
C VAL A 18 -0.51 5.84 9.59
N VAL A 19 -0.52 6.09 10.91
CA VAL A 19 -1.41 5.39 11.85
C VAL A 19 -2.88 5.71 11.57
N VAL A 20 -3.22 6.98 11.31
CA VAL A 20 -4.58 7.41 10.98
C VAL A 20 -5.11 6.76 9.69
N LEU A 21 -4.23 6.29 8.80
CA LEU A 21 -4.62 5.58 7.57
C LEU A 21 -5.04 4.10 7.78
N GLN A 22 -4.97 3.57 9.01
CA GLN A 22 -5.37 2.19 9.30
C GLN A 22 -6.78 1.81 8.78
N PRO A 23 -7.84 2.62 8.95
CA PRO A 23 -9.17 2.27 8.48
C PRO A 23 -9.23 2.09 6.96
N ALA A 24 -8.36 2.78 6.21
CA ALA A 24 -8.32 2.69 4.76
C ALA A 24 -7.81 1.32 4.27
N VAL A 25 -7.00 0.61 5.06
CA VAL A 25 -6.45 -0.72 4.73
C VAL A 25 -7.18 -1.87 5.45
N CYS A 26 -8.05 -1.55 6.41
CA CYS A 26 -8.89 -2.54 7.08
C CYS A 26 -9.75 -3.31 6.05
N GLY A 27 -9.92 -4.61 6.29
CA GLY A 27 -10.61 -5.50 5.35
C GLY A 27 -9.79 -5.86 4.10
N THR A 28 -8.48 -5.59 4.10
CA THR A 28 -7.59 -5.94 2.98
C THR A 28 -6.34 -6.68 3.46
N THR A 29 -5.64 -7.33 2.52
CA THR A 29 -4.32 -7.93 2.76
C THR A 29 -3.19 -6.91 2.87
N LEU A 30 -3.47 -5.62 2.63
CA LEU A 30 -2.49 -4.52 2.76
C LEU A 30 -2.21 -4.14 4.22
N THR A 31 -2.96 -4.68 5.19
CA THR A 31 -2.71 -4.46 6.62
C THR A 31 -1.26 -4.77 6.99
N THR A 32 -0.64 -5.80 6.39
CA THR A 32 0.77 -6.10 6.68
C THR A 32 1.73 -5.08 6.08
N ALA A 33 1.45 -4.56 4.88
CA ALA A 33 2.22 -3.45 4.31
C ALA A 33 2.09 -2.18 5.16
N TRP A 34 0.88 -1.90 5.67
CA TRP A 34 0.66 -0.81 6.61
C TRP A 34 1.45 -0.97 7.92
N MET A 35 1.49 -2.17 8.51
CA MET A 35 2.31 -2.42 9.70
C MET A 35 3.78 -2.10 9.45
N TRP A 36 4.34 -2.52 8.31
CA TRP A 36 5.71 -2.16 7.93
C TRP A 36 5.90 -0.66 7.70
N ALA A 37 4.90 0.04 7.15
CA ALA A 37 4.94 1.49 7.00
C ALA A 37 4.95 2.20 8.37
N VAL A 38 4.19 1.70 9.36
CA VAL A 38 4.24 2.20 10.74
C VAL A 38 5.64 1.93 11.34
N THR A 39 6.17 0.72 11.22
CA THR A 39 7.52 0.38 11.70
C THR A 39 8.60 1.27 11.07
N ALA A 40 8.54 1.50 9.75
CA ALA A 40 9.44 2.39 9.04
C ALA A 40 9.32 3.83 9.56
N SER A 41 8.12 4.40 9.64
CA SER A 41 7.93 5.78 10.13
C SER A 41 8.38 5.97 11.59
N VAL A 42 8.14 4.99 12.46
CA VAL A 42 8.69 4.99 13.83
C VAL A 42 10.22 4.97 13.80
N SER A 43 10.84 4.15 12.95
CA SER A 43 12.31 4.11 12.84
C SER A 43 12.92 5.43 12.34
N TRP A 44 12.24 6.14 11.43
CA TRP A 44 12.59 7.50 11.02
C TRP A 44 12.53 8.48 12.21
N ALA A 45 11.47 8.42 13.02
CA ALA A 45 11.33 9.27 14.20
C ALA A 45 12.41 8.99 15.25
N VAL A 46 12.77 7.71 15.46
CA VAL A 46 13.88 7.31 16.34
C VAL A 46 15.22 7.86 15.82
N ALA A 47 15.51 7.72 14.52
CA ALA A 47 16.73 8.25 13.91
C ALA A 47 16.82 9.78 14.01
N ALA A 48 15.71 10.48 13.79
CA ALA A 48 15.63 11.93 13.94
C ALA A 48 15.79 12.38 15.40
N GLY A 49 15.16 11.70 16.35
CA GLY A 49 15.32 11.96 17.78
C GLY A 49 16.76 11.74 18.25
N ALA A 50 17.38 10.64 17.83
CA ALA A 50 18.79 10.38 18.10
C ALA A 50 19.71 11.46 17.49
N SER A 51 19.38 11.98 16.31
CA SER A 51 20.11 13.08 15.68
C SER A 51 20.07 14.38 16.51
N VAL A 52 18.98 14.63 17.25
CA VAL A 52 18.85 15.75 18.18
C VAL A 52 19.67 15.51 19.44
N MET A 53 19.59 14.31 20.02
CA MET A 53 20.22 13.98 21.31
C MET A 53 21.73 13.79 21.22
N MET A 54 22.20 13.06 20.21
CA MET A 54 23.60 12.65 20.05
C MET A 54 24.37 13.51 19.05
N GLY A 55 23.66 14.35 18.29
CA GLY A 55 24.20 15.12 17.18
C GLY A 55 24.21 14.34 15.86
N PRO A 56 24.07 15.03 14.71
CA PRO A 56 23.89 14.38 13.41
C PRO A 56 25.14 13.67 12.88
N GLY A 57 26.32 13.95 13.43
CA GLY A 57 27.59 13.34 13.05
C GLY A 57 27.93 12.04 13.77
N ALA A 58 27.15 11.64 14.78
CA ALA A 58 27.40 10.39 15.49
C ALA A 58 27.20 9.18 14.56
N SER A 59 28.15 8.23 14.55
CA SER A 59 28.10 7.04 13.69
C SER A 59 26.81 6.23 13.89
N ALA A 60 26.37 6.07 15.16
CA ALA A 60 25.12 5.40 15.49
C ALA A 60 23.89 6.06 14.85
N VAL A 61 23.88 7.39 14.73
CA VAL A 61 22.78 8.13 14.09
C VAL A 61 22.72 7.83 12.59
N GLY A 62 23.87 7.80 11.90
CA GLY A 62 23.93 7.43 10.48
C GLY A 62 23.41 6.00 10.23
N GLN A 63 23.76 5.06 11.11
CA GLN A 63 23.26 3.69 11.05
C GLN A 63 21.75 3.61 11.30
N LEU A 64 21.20 4.36 12.25
CA LEU A 64 19.74 4.43 12.48
C LEU A 64 19.00 4.97 11.25
N TRP A 65 19.53 6.00 10.59
CA TRP A 65 18.97 6.51 9.34
C TRP A 65 19.01 5.47 8.21
N TYR A 66 20.06 4.66 8.13
CA TYR A 66 20.12 3.56 7.16
C TYR A 66 19.12 2.44 7.47
N VAL A 67 18.97 2.07 8.76
CA VAL A 67 17.93 1.13 9.19
C VAL A 67 16.55 1.64 8.79
N ALA A 68 16.31 2.93 8.98
CA ALA A 68 15.06 3.58 8.61
C ALA A 68 14.80 3.51 7.09
N ALA A 69 15.83 3.78 6.26
CA ALA A 69 15.76 3.64 4.81
C ALA A 69 15.41 2.20 4.37
N VAL A 70 16.09 1.20 4.94
CA VAL A 70 15.83 -0.22 4.62
C VAL A 70 14.41 -0.62 5.02
N LEU A 71 13.94 -0.19 6.19
CA LEU A 71 12.58 -0.47 6.65
C LEU A 71 11.51 0.22 5.78
N THR A 72 11.80 1.38 5.16
CA THR A 72 10.87 2.01 4.19
C THR A 72 10.65 1.14 2.95
N LEU A 73 11.57 0.24 2.60
CA LEU A 73 11.39 -0.67 1.46
C LEU A 73 10.37 -1.78 1.75
N CYS A 74 10.25 -2.20 3.02
CA CYS A 74 9.38 -3.28 3.46
C CYS A 74 7.90 -3.14 3.08
N PRO A 75 7.21 -2.00 3.28
CA PRO A 75 5.82 -1.86 2.86
C PRO A 75 5.63 -2.11 1.35
N TRP A 76 6.54 -1.63 0.49
CA TRP A 76 6.45 -1.83 -0.95
C TRP A 76 6.58 -3.31 -1.34
N ILE A 77 7.54 -4.01 -0.73
CA ILE A 77 7.72 -5.45 -0.96
C ILE A 77 6.58 -6.27 -0.36
N ALA A 78 5.99 -5.84 0.75
CA ALA A 78 4.81 -6.49 1.34
C ALA A 78 3.60 -6.43 0.40
N VAL A 79 3.40 -5.35 -0.36
CA VAL A 79 2.33 -5.26 -1.37
C VAL A 79 2.47 -6.34 -2.45
N LEU A 80 3.70 -6.62 -2.89
CA LEU A 80 3.96 -7.64 -3.91
C LEU A 80 3.57 -9.05 -3.45
N GLY A 81 3.55 -9.29 -2.14
CA GLY A 81 3.08 -10.53 -1.51
C GLY A 81 1.67 -10.48 -0.94
N ALA A 82 0.90 -9.41 -1.19
CA ALA A 82 -0.41 -9.18 -0.59
C ALA A 82 -1.50 -10.05 -1.22
N ARG A 83 -1.40 -11.37 -1.08
CA ARG A 83 -2.39 -12.35 -1.55
C ARG A 83 -2.58 -13.45 -0.52
N ARG A 84 -3.83 -13.85 -0.26
CA ARG A 84 -4.16 -14.98 0.63
C ARG A 84 -3.98 -16.32 -0.10
N PRO A 85 -3.50 -17.37 0.59
CA PRO A 85 -3.00 -17.40 1.97
C PRO A 85 -1.51 -17.02 2.12
N THR A 86 -0.83 -16.73 1.00
CA THR A 86 0.63 -16.56 0.92
C THR A 86 1.19 -15.36 1.68
N VAL A 87 0.35 -14.39 2.07
CA VAL A 87 0.80 -13.14 2.73
C VAL A 87 1.63 -13.39 3.99
N ARG A 88 1.29 -14.37 4.83
CA ARG A 88 2.05 -14.67 6.06
C ARG A 88 3.43 -15.24 5.74
N VAL A 89 3.48 -16.20 4.82
CA VAL A 89 4.72 -16.85 4.38
C VAL A 89 5.63 -15.85 3.69
N TRP A 90 5.08 -14.96 2.85
CA TRP A 90 5.83 -13.91 2.16
C TRP A 90 6.57 -12.99 3.14
N ASN A 91 5.92 -12.57 4.23
CA ASN A 91 6.55 -11.69 5.21
C ASN A 91 7.72 -12.36 5.92
N GLY A 92 7.56 -13.61 6.34
CA GLY A 92 8.65 -14.35 6.99
C GLY A 92 9.78 -14.75 6.04
N PHE A 93 9.44 -15.22 4.84
CA PHE A 93 10.41 -15.84 3.93
C PHE A 93 11.08 -14.86 2.97
N VAL A 94 10.43 -13.74 2.63
CA VAL A 94 10.98 -12.75 1.68
C VAL A 94 11.47 -11.50 2.40
N ILE A 95 10.64 -10.90 3.25
CA ILE A 95 10.97 -9.59 3.84
C ILE A 95 12.03 -9.71 4.94
N VAL A 96 11.95 -10.72 5.81
CA VAL A 96 12.95 -10.88 6.90
C VAL A 96 14.36 -11.14 6.34
N PRO A 97 14.58 -12.08 5.39
CA PRO A 97 15.90 -12.25 4.78
C PRO A 97 16.38 -11.02 4.02
N LEU A 98 15.47 -10.31 3.33
CA LEU A 98 15.79 -9.05 2.66
C LEU A 98 16.34 -8.01 3.65
N ILE A 99 15.66 -7.81 4.79
CA ILE A 99 16.13 -6.91 5.86
C ILE A 99 17.49 -7.38 6.38
N ALA A 100 17.66 -8.68 6.63
CA ALA A 100 18.92 -9.23 7.16
C ALA A 100 20.11 -8.96 6.21
N VAL A 101 19.92 -9.18 4.91
CA VAL A 101 20.95 -8.92 3.90
C VAL A 101 21.26 -7.43 3.78
N LEU A 102 20.24 -6.58 3.73
CA LEU A 102 20.45 -5.13 3.59
C LEU A 102 21.01 -4.49 4.86
N LEU A 103 20.67 -4.99 6.06
CA LEU A 103 21.20 -4.50 7.33
C LEU A 103 22.53 -5.13 7.74
N TRP A 104 23.06 -6.07 6.96
CA TRP A 104 24.35 -6.70 7.24
C TRP A 104 25.50 -5.69 7.46
N PRO A 105 25.67 -4.62 6.66
CA PRO A 105 26.69 -3.61 6.92
C PRO A 105 26.58 -2.94 8.29
N VAL A 106 25.35 -2.72 8.77
CA VAL A 106 25.13 -2.16 10.11
C VAL A 106 25.59 -3.13 11.17
N ALA A 107 25.25 -4.42 11.05
CA ALA A 107 25.68 -5.44 12.00
C ALA A 107 27.22 -5.51 12.11
N LEU A 108 27.92 -5.42 10.97
CA LEU A 108 29.39 -5.38 10.94
C LEU A 108 29.96 -4.15 11.66
N CYS A 109 29.35 -2.98 11.53
CA CYS A 109 29.80 -1.77 12.21
C CYS A 109 29.71 -1.83 13.75
N TRP A 110 28.98 -2.78 14.34
CA TRP A 110 28.87 -2.92 15.79
C TRP A 110 29.80 -3.97 16.39
N MET A 111 30.45 -4.80 15.57
CA MET A 111 31.33 -5.88 16.04
C MET A 111 32.80 -5.55 15.73
N PRO A 112 33.76 -5.65 16.68
CA PRO A 112 33.67 -5.78 18.15
C PRO A 112 33.90 -4.45 18.93
N ARG A 113 34.19 -3.33 18.26
CA ARG A 113 34.73 -2.10 18.90
C ARG A 113 33.71 -0.97 19.13
N GLY A 114 32.41 -1.24 18.98
CA GLY A 114 31.36 -0.23 19.05
C GLY A 114 31.05 0.40 17.68
N PRO A 115 30.11 1.36 17.59
CA PRO A 115 29.54 1.83 16.33
C PRO A 115 30.58 2.58 15.49
N ASP A 116 31.15 1.88 14.51
CA ASP A 116 32.02 2.49 13.51
C ASP A 116 31.20 3.20 12.41
N ARG A 117 31.87 4.03 11.63
CA ARG A 117 31.27 4.72 10.49
C ARG A 117 30.72 3.70 9.49
N LEU A 118 29.45 3.86 9.13
CA LEU A 118 28.82 3.06 8.08
C LEU A 118 29.44 3.40 6.71
N ILE A 119 29.97 2.38 6.04
CA ILE A 119 30.47 2.47 4.67
C ILE A 119 29.63 1.51 3.83
N LEU A 120 28.86 2.07 2.89
CA LEU A 120 28.04 1.28 1.98
C LEU A 120 28.85 0.92 0.75
N GLU A 121 29.12 -0.37 0.57
CA GLU A 121 29.76 -0.88 -0.64
C GLU A 121 28.78 -0.88 -1.82
N THR A 122 29.31 -0.80 -3.04
CA THR A 122 28.52 -0.80 -4.28
C THR A 122 27.49 -1.94 -4.38
N PRO A 123 27.79 -3.20 -4.01
CA PRO A 123 26.81 -4.28 -4.08
C PRO A 123 25.56 -4.01 -3.22
N HIS A 124 25.72 -3.43 -2.04
CA HIS A 124 24.60 -3.08 -1.15
C HIS A 124 23.74 -1.95 -1.73
N LEU A 125 24.37 -0.95 -2.35
CA LEU A 125 23.67 0.14 -3.03
C LEU A 125 22.87 -0.38 -4.24
N VAL A 126 23.44 -1.30 -5.02
CA VAL A 126 22.75 -1.95 -6.14
C VAL A 126 21.56 -2.76 -5.65
N GLY A 127 21.73 -3.56 -4.59
CA GLY A 127 20.65 -4.33 -3.98
C GLY A 127 19.52 -3.43 -3.48
N PHE A 128 19.86 -2.37 -2.73
CA PHE A 128 18.90 -1.37 -2.27
C PHE A 128 18.15 -0.72 -3.44
N GLY A 129 18.88 -0.26 -4.47
CA GLY A 129 18.30 0.38 -5.64
C GLY A 129 17.36 -0.53 -6.43
N LEU A 130 17.71 -1.81 -6.60
CA LEU A 130 16.85 -2.80 -7.26
C LEU A 130 15.52 -2.98 -6.49
N VAL A 131 15.59 -3.12 -5.17
CA VAL A 131 14.41 -3.31 -4.32
C VAL A 131 13.54 -2.05 -4.33
N LEU A 132 14.16 -0.87 -4.29
CA LEU A 132 13.46 0.42 -4.39
C LEU A 132 12.69 0.54 -5.71
N VAL A 133 13.35 0.27 -6.85
CA VAL A 133 12.74 0.32 -8.19
C VAL A 133 11.65 -0.74 -8.33
N MET A 134 11.87 -1.97 -7.86
CA MET A 134 10.87 -3.04 -7.91
C MET A 134 9.62 -2.69 -7.08
N GLY A 135 9.80 -2.15 -5.88
CA GLY A 135 8.71 -1.78 -4.99
C GLY A 135 7.89 -0.59 -5.50
N THR A 136 8.55 0.52 -5.82
CA THR A 136 7.89 1.75 -6.31
C THR A 136 7.41 1.62 -7.75
N GLY A 137 8.11 0.82 -8.58
CA GLY A 137 7.76 0.48 -9.96
C GLY A 137 6.36 -0.12 -10.08
N ASN A 138 5.90 -0.84 -9.06
CA ASN A 138 4.55 -1.40 -8.99
C ASN A 138 3.44 -0.34 -9.04
N PHE A 139 3.75 0.93 -8.79
CA PHE A 139 2.79 2.02 -8.78
C PHE A 139 2.94 2.98 -9.97
N LEU A 140 3.89 2.73 -10.87
CA LEU A 140 4.00 3.46 -12.13
C LEU A 140 2.75 3.15 -12.99
N GLY A 141 2.01 4.19 -13.37
CA GLY A 141 0.75 4.03 -14.12
C GLY A 141 -0.51 3.87 -13.26
N THR A 142 -0.40 4.03 -11.93
CA THR A 142 -1.55 4.20 -11.03
C THR A 142 -1.78 5.68 -10.71
N ARG A 143 -2.87 6.02 -10.01
CA ARG A 143 -3.06 7.39 -9.50
C ARG A 143 -1.98 7.82 -8.50
N PHE A 144 -1.24 6.88 -7.92
CA PHE A 144 -0.21 7.13 -6.91
C PHE A 144 1.20 7.26 -7.50
N VAL A 145 1.34 7.41 -8.83
CA VAL A 145 2.65 7.57 -9.49
C VAL A 145 3.48 8.70 -8.87
N LEU A 146 2.87 9.85 -8.59
CA LEU A 146 3.58 10.98 -7.98
C LEU A 146 4.08 10.65 -6.58
N ILE A 147 3.26 9.97 -5.77
CA ILE A 147 3.64 9.54 -4.42
C ILE A 147 4.82 8.57 -4.50
N ALA A 148 4.76 7.58 -5.38
CA ALA A 148 5.82 6.59 -5.56
C ALA A 148 7.14 7.24 -6.01
N LEU A 149 7.09 8.20 -6.94
CA LEU A 149 8.28 8.94 -7.39
C LEU A 149 8.86 9.83 -6.29
N MET A 150 8.03 10.56 -5.55
CA MET A 150 8.49 11.40 -4.45
C MET A 150 9.12 10.56 -3.34
N THR A 151 8.55 9.40 -2.99
CA THR A 151 9.15 8.47 -2.03
C THR A 151 10.46 7.89 -2.56
N MET A 152 10.53 7.53 -3.85
CA MET A 152 11.79 7.06 -4.46
C MET A 152 12.90 8.12 -4.34
N ILE A 153 12.59 9.38 -4.65
CA ILE A 153 13.55 10.49 -4.52
C ILE A 153 13.94 10.72 -3.06
N ALA A 154 12.98 10.65 -2.13
CA ALA A 154 13.23 10.78 -0.70
C ALA A 154 14.22 9.72 -0.19
N GLU A 155 14.04 8.45 -0.60
CA GLU A 155 14.94 7.36 -0.24
C GLU A 155 16.34 7.54 -0.83
N ILE A 156 16.44 7.98 -2.09
CA ILE A 156 17.73 8.30 -2.71
C ILE A 156 18.44 9.42 -1.95
N LEU A 157 17.73 10.50 -1.61
CA LEU A 157 18.29 11.61 -0.82
C LEU A 157 18.73 11.16 0.57
N LEU A 158 17.96 10.26 1.19
CA LEU A 158 18.32 9.71 2.49
C LEU A 158 19.63 8.91 2.42
N ILE A 159 19.79 8.04 1.42
CA ILE A 159 21.04 7.29 1.19
C ILE A 159 22.21 8.23 0.86
N VAL A 160 21.99 9.26 0.04
CA VAL A 160 23.02 10.27 -0.27
C VAL A 160 23.45 11.03 1.00
N SER A 161 22.51 11.27 1.94
CA SER A 161 22.81 11.89 3.24
C SER A 161 23.73 11.07 4.15
N LEU A 162 23.95 9.78 3.83
CA LEU A 162 24.85 8.88 4.55
C LEU A 162 26.27 8.84 3.99
N GLY A 163 26.57 9.67 2.98
CA GLY A 163 27.85 9.67 2.25
C GLY A 163 29.06 10.17 3.04
N LYS A 164 29.93 10.93 2.38
CA LYS A 164 31.25 11.32 2.93
C LYS A 164 31.18 12.24 4.15
N ASP A 165 30.09 12.98 4.33
CA ASP A 165 29.89 13.85 5.49
C ASP A 165 28.44 13.74 6.01
N PRO A 166 28.14 12.71 6.82
CA PRO A 166 26.78 12.46 7.30
C PRO A 166 26.30 13.47 8.36
N GLY A 167 27.22 14.26 8.93
CA GLY A 167 26.92 15.29 9.94
C GLY A 167 26.81 16.71 9.36
N GLY A 168 27.27 16.92 8.13
CA GLY A 168 27.31 18.22 7.46
C GLY A 168 25.93 18.84 7.20
N ALA A 169 25.93 20.15 6.90
CA ALA A 169 24.72 20.92 6.60
C ALA A 169 23.93 20.32 5.42
N ASN A 170 24.64 19.80 4.40
CA ASN A 170 24.01 19.15 3.25
C ASN A 170 23.24 17.88 3.64
N ALA A 171 23.80 17.03 4.52
CA ALA A 171 23.13 15.83 4.99
C ALA A 171 21.83 16.15 5.75
N ALA A 172 21.88 17.17 6.62
CA ALA A 172 20.68 17.66 7.31
C ALA A 172 19.63 18.20 6.33
N ALA A 173 20.03 18.96 5.32
CA ALA A 173 19.13 19.47 4.30
C ALA A 173 18.47 18.33 3.49
N TYR A 174 19.24 17.32 3.07
CA TYR A 174 18.69 16.15 2.36
C TYR A 174 17.66 15.38 3.19
N ARG A 175 17.90 15.20 4.49
CA ARG A 175 16.94 14.55 5.40
C ARG A 175 15.64 15.34 5.53
N VAL A 176 15.72 16.67 5.69
CA VAL A 176 14.53 17.54 5.74
C VAL A 176 13.74 17.43 4.44
N ILE A 177 14.41 17.50 3.29
CA ILE A 177 13.76 17.39 1.98
C ILE A 177 13.14 15.99 1.82
N ALA A 178 13.84 14.93 2.22
CA ALA A 178 13.32 13.56 2.15
C ALA A 178 12.05 13.38 2.99
N VAL A 179 12.02 13.87 4.24
CA VAL A 179 10.82 13.83 5.08
C VAL A 179 9.68 14.62 4.42
N ALA A 180 9.94 15.82 3.90
CA ALA A 180 8.91 16.63 3.25
C ALA A 180 8.34 15.91 2.01
N LEU A 181 9.19 15.27 1.20
CA LEU A 181 8.77 14.51 0.02
C LEU A 181 7.90 13.29 0.35
N VAL A 182 8.05 12.69 1.54
CA VAL A 182 7.16 11.60 2.00
C VAL A 182 5.89 12.15 2.65
N MET A 183 6.02 13.17 3.48
CA MET A 183 4.90 13.72 4.27
C MET A 183 3.84 14.41 3.40
N LEU A 184 4.25 15.27 2.46
CA LEU A 184 3.34 16.06 1.63
C LEU A 184 2.34 15.20 0.82
N PRO A 185 2.77 14.16 0.08
CA PRO A 185 1.82 13.33 -0.65
C PRO A 185 0.91 12.50 0.26
N ILE A 186 1.38 12.04 1.43
CA ILE A 186 0.54 11.33 2.41
C ILE A 186 -0.53 12.27 2.97
N ALA A 187 -0.13 13.48 3.39
CA ALA A 187 -1.05 14.49 3.88
C ALA A 187 -2.08 14.87 2.81
N SER A 188 -1.63 15.10 1.57
CA SER A 188 -2.50 15.36 0.42
C SER A 188 -3.45 14.21 0.16
N ALA A 189 -2.98 12.96 0.22
CA ALA A 189 -3.83 11.80 0.04
C ALA A 189 -4.93 11.75 1.11
N ILE A 190 -4.60 11.98 2.39
CA ILE A 190 -5.56 12.02 3.51
C ILE A 190 -6.60 13.13 3.31
N MET A 191 -6.16 14.36 3.00
CA MET A 191 -7.06 15.50 2.76
C MET A 191 -7.96 15.28 1.54
N ASN A 192 -7.47 14.52 0.56
CA ASN A 192 -8.20 14.17 -0.66
C ASN A 192 -8.91 12.82 -0.57
N VAL A 193 -8.88 12.13 0.58
CA VAL A 193 -9.88 11.09 0.91
C VAL A 193 -11.20 11.81 1.22
N ARG A 194 -11.70 12.55 0.23
CA ARG A 194 -13.10 12.96 0.24
C ARG A 194 -13.91 11.68 0.13
N PRO A 195 -14.98 11.50 0.92
CA PRO A 195 -15.97 10.48 0.65
C PRO A 195 -16.37 10.65 -0.82
N ARG A 196 -15.97 9.71 -1.69
CA ARG A 196 -16.40 9.73 -3.08
C ARG A 196 -17.92 9.82 -3.04
N ALA A 197 -18.47 10.77 -3.81
CA ALA A 197 -19.89 11.08 -3.82
C ALA A 197 -20.72 9.79 -3.85
N ILE A 198 -21.85 9.82 -3.12
CA ILE A 198 -22.84 8.75 -3.05
C ILE A 198 -23.54 8.69 -4.40
N GLY A 199 -22.81 8.26 -5.43
CA GLY A 199 -23.32 7.96 -6.76
C GLY A 199 -23.29 6.45 -6.98
N PRO A 200 -24.02 5.96 -8.00
CA PRO A 200 -23.97 4.56 -8.38
C PRO A 200 -22.54 4.21 -8.78
N ARG A 201 -21.87 3.40 -7.95
CA ARG A 201 -20.54 2.89 -8.25
C ARG A 201 -20.64 1.84 -9.34
N THR A 202 -19.61 1.74 -10.15
CA THR A 202 -19.51 0.76 -11.23
C THR A 202 -18.42 -0.26 -10.91
N TRP A 203 -18.41 -1.38 -11.63
CA TRP A 203 -17.30 -2.34 -11.56
C TRP A 203 -15.95 -1.72 -11.96
N ASN A 204 -15.96 -0.67 -12.78
CA ASN A 204 -14.75 0.08 -13.11
C ASN A 204 -14.20 0.82 -11.88
N ASP A 205 -15.04 1.31 -10.98
CA ASP A 205 -14.60 1.97 -9.75
C ASP A 205 -13.94 0.97 -8.79
N VAL A 206 -14.54 -0.20 -8.62
CA VAL A 206 -13.97 -1.30 -7.82
C VAL A 206 -12.61 -1.71 -8.37
N TRP A 207 -12.54 -1.86 -9.69
CA TRP A 207 -11.31 -2.22 -10.41
C TRP A 207 -10.22 -1.17 -10.24
N ASN A 208 -10.54 0.10 -10.47
CA ASN A 208 -9.58 1.20 -10.32
C ASN A 208 -9.08 1.31 -8.88
N ASP A 209 -9.97 1.17 -7.88
CA ASP A 209 -9.57 1.15 -6.47
C ASP A 209 -8.65 -0.03 -6.14
N PHE A 210 -8.92 -1.22 -6.69
CA PHE A 210 -8.04 -2.38 -6.54
C PHE A 210 -6.67 -2.13 -7.17
N ARG A 211 -6.63 -1.70 -8.43
CA ARG A 211 -5.41 -1.40 -9.18
C ARG A 211 -4.56 -0.34 -8.48
N ASP A 212 -5.18 0.74 -8.02
CA ASP A 212 -4.46 1.81 -7.33
C ASP A 212 -3.88 1.34 -6.00
N ARG A 213 -4.57 0.45 -5.26
CA ARG A 213 -4.13 -0.02 -3.94
C ARG A 213 -3.06 -1.12 -4.00
N PHE A 214 -3.20 -2.06 -4.93
CA PHE A 214 -2.31 -3.23 -5.05
C PHE A 214 -1.23 -3.08 -6.12
N GLY A 215 -1.31 -2.03 -6.94
CA GLY A 215 -0.39 -1.74 -8.02
C GLY A 215 -0.61 -2.58 -9.27
N ILE A 216 0.19 -2.28 -10.29
CA ILE A 216 0.02 -2.78 -11.65
C ILE A 216 0.30 -4.29 -11.77
N VAL A 217 1.21 -4.85 -10.96
CA VAL A 217 1.59 -6.26 -11.08
C VAL A 217 0.41 -7.16 -10.72
N TRP A 218 -0.29 -6.85 -9.63
CA TRP A 218 -1.48 -7.60 -9.22
C TRP A 218 -2.68 -7.30 -10.10
N ALA A 219 -2.84 -6.04 -10.53
CA ALA A 219 -3.87 -5.68 -11.49
C ALA A 219 -3.73 -6.51 -12.77
N ASN A 220 -2.58 -6.49 -13.44
CA ASN A 220 -2.37 -7.23 -14.68
C ASN A 220 -2.67 -8.73 -14.51
N ARG A 221 -2.17 -9.36 -13.44
CA ARG A 221 -2.46 -10.77 -13.14
C ARG A 221 -3.94 -11.06 -12.92
N LEU A 222 -4.70 -10.14 -12.34
CA LEU A 222 -6.14 -10.29 -12.15
C LEU A 222 -6.87 -10.11 -13.49
N ALA A 223 -6.50 -9.08 -14.26
CA ALA A 223 -7.05 -8.81 -15.58
C ALA A 223 -6.85 -9.97 -16.54
N ASP A 224 -5.66 -10.60 -16.55
CA ASP A 224 -5.37 -11.77 -17.37
C ASP A 224 -6.30 -12.95 -17.05
N ARG A 225 -6.58 -13.18 -15.76
CA ARG A 225 -7.50 -14.24 -15.31
C ARG A 225 -8.95 -13.94 -15.69
N VAL A 226 -9.40 -12.70 -15.50
CA VAL A 226 -10.74 -12.27 -15.92
C VAL A 226 -10.89 -12.42 -17.43
N ASN A 227 -9.90 -11.98 -18.20
CA ASN A 227 -9.90 -12.05 -19.66
C ASN A 227 -9.80 -13.50 -20.18
N ALA A 228 -9.15 -14.40 -19.44
CA ALA A 228 -9.14 -15.82 -19.77
C ALA A 228 -10.55 -16.43 -19.63
N GLU A 229 -11.25 -16.13 -18.54
CA GLU A 229 -12.64 -16.59 -18.35
C GLU A 229 -13.58 -15.94 -19.37
N ALA A 230 -13.40 -14.64 -19.64
CA ALA A 230 -14.17 -13.92 -20.65
C ALA A 230 -14.03 -14.50 -22.06
N ARG A 231 -12.85 -15.04 -22.41
CA ARG A 231 -12.66 -15.76 -23.68
C ARG A 231 -13.34 -17.13 -23.66
N LYS A 232 -13.23 -17.87 -22.56
CA LYS A 232 -13.83 -19.20 -22.41
C LYS A 232 -15.35 -19.17 -22.49
N GLU A 233 -15.96 -18.16 -21.87
CA GLU A 233 -17.41 -17.98 -21.79
C GLU A 233 -17.97 -17.02 -22.87
N ASN A 234 -17.14 -16.64 -23.85
CA ASN A 234 -17.49 -15.74 -24.96
C ASN A 234 -18.16 -14.42 -24.53
N TRP A 235 -17.65 -13.75 -23.49
CA TRP A 235 -18.15 -12.44 -23.10
C TRP A 235 -17.74 -11.37 -24.13
N ASP A 236 -18.62 -10.41 -24.40
CA ASP A 236 -18.33 -9.28 -25.29
C ASP A 236 -17.46 -8.18 -24.66
N VAL A 237 -16.98 -8.39 -23.43
CA VAL A 237 -16.20 -7.39 -22.67
C VAL A 237 -14.83 -7.92 -22.26
N ARG A 238 -13.85 -7.02 -22.13
CA ARG A 238 -12.49 -7.31 -21.65
C ARG A 238 -12.09 -6.32 -20.57
N LEU A 239 -11.37 -6.80 -19.56
CA LEU A 239 -10.82 -5.96 -18.50
C LEU A 239 -9.45 -5.43 -18.92
N GLN A 240 -9.35 -4.12 -19.07
CA GLN A 240 -8.12 -3.38 -19.39
C GLN A 240 -7.66 -2.55 -18.17
N PRO A 241 -6.46 -1.94 -18.21
CA PRO A 241 -5.98 -1.12 -17.09
C PRO A 241 -6.99 -0.05 -16.65
N GLN A 242 -7.72 0.56 -17.58
CA GLN A 242 -8.69 1.64 -17.31
C GLN A 242 -10.08 1.14 -16.90
N GLY A 243 -10.34 -0.16 -16.95
CA GLY A 243 -11.66 -0.76 -16.69
C GLY A 243 -12.09 -1.73 -17.78
N PHE A 244 -13.36 -2.11 -17.75
CA PHE A 244 -13.97 -2.94 -18.78
C PHE A 244 -14.18 -2.15 -20.06
N VAL A 245 -13.88 -2.77 -21.19
CA VAL A 245 -14.10 -2.26 -22.54
C VAL A 245 -14.82 -3.30 -23.39
N SER A 246 -15.55 -2.86 -24.41
CA SER A 246 -16.17 -3.76 -25.39
C SER A 246 -15.11 -4.38 -26.30
N THR A 247 -15.31 -5.63 -26.69
CA THR A 247 -14.53 -6.29 -27.74
C THR A 247 -14.82 -5.73 -29.12
N THR A 248 -16.02 -5.16 -29.32
CA THR A 248 -16.40 -4.49 -30.57
C THR A 248 -15.93 -3.04 -30.54
N PRO A 249 -15.03 -2.61 -31.44
CA PRO A 249 -14.52 -1.24 -31.45
C PRO A 249 -15.65 -0.21 -31.54
N GLY A 250 -15.64 0.77 -30.64
CA GLY A 250 -16.65 1.85 -30.60
C GLY A 250 -17.99 1.48 -29.96
N ALA A 251 -18.24 0.21 -29.63
CA ALA A 251 -19.45 -0.19 -28.94
C ALA A 251 -19.40 0.16 -27.45
N ALA A 252 -20.54 0.59 -26.89
CA ALA A 252 -20.69 0.77 -25.45
C ALA A 252 -20.56 -0.58 -24.72
N VAL A 253 -20.03 -0.55 -23.49
CA VAL A 253 -19.87 -1.76 -22.67
C VAL A 253 -21.25 -2.27 -22.24
N ASN A 254 -21.69 -3.38 -22.82
CA ASN A 254 -22.94 -4.02 -22.42
C ASN A 254 -22.70 -5.05 -21.31
N PHE A 255 -22.77 -4.60 -20.05
CA PHE A 255 -22.67 -5.51 -18.91
C PHE A 255 -23.89 -6.43 -18.75
N SER A 256 -25.07 -6.05 -19.27
CA SER A 256 -26.34 -6.72 -18.95
C SER A 256 -26.36 -8.21 -19.32
N ALA A 257 -25.71 -8.58 -20.43
CA ALA A 257 -25.69 -9.96 -20.91
C ALA A 257 -24.91 -10.93 -19.99
N HIS A 258 -23.86 -10.44 -19.32
CA HIS A 258 -22.91 -11.28 -18.57
C HIS A 258 -22.67 -10.80 -17.13
N TRP A 259 -23.52 -9.91 -16.60
CA TRP A 259 -23.23 -9.22 -15.34
C TRP A 259 -23.05 -10.20 -14.17
N ARG A 260 -23.85 -11.27 -14.12
CA ARG A 260 -23.78 -12.28 -13.04
C ARG A 260 -22.45 -13.02 -13.05
N GLN A 261 -22.01 -13.42 -14.25
CA GLN A 261 -20.75 -14.14 -14.44
C GLN A 261 -19.55 -13.24 -14.13
N ILE A 262 -19.61 -11.96 -14.54
CA ILE A 262 -18.58 -10.96 -14.24
C ILE A 262 -18.50 -10.68 -12.74
N ASP A 263 -19.64 -10.42 -12.09
CA ASP A 263 -19.74 -10.19 -10.64
C ASP A 263 -19.18 -11.38 -9.87
N HIS A 264 -19.63 -12.59 -10.19
CA HIS A 264 -19.16 -13.81 -9.55
C HIS A 264 -17.65 -14.00 -9.71
N THR A 265 -17.13 -13.87 -10.92
CA THR A 265 -15.71 -14.06 -11.24
C THR A 265 -14.84 -13.03 -10.53
N LEU A 266 -15.22 -11.75 -10.56
CA LEU A 266 -14.46 -10.70 -9.88
C LEU A 266 -14.49 -10.87 -8.37
N ARG A 267 -15.64 -11.13 -7.76
CA ARG A 267 -15.75 -11.39 -6.31
C ARG A 267 -14.85 -12.55 -5.91
N TRP A 268 -14.93 -13.66 -6.64
CA TRP A 268 -14.12 -14.84 -6.38
C TRP A 268 -12.61 -14.54 -6.44
N LEU A 269 -12.16 -13.78 -7.45
CA LEU A 269 -10.75 -13.40 -7.57
C LEU A 269 -10.31 -12.39 -6.49
N LEU A 270 -11.14 -11.37 -6.21
CA LEU A 270 -10.85 -10.29 -5.26
C LEU A 270 -10.83 -10.76 -3.80
N ARG A 271 -11.61 -11.79 -3.43
CA ARG A 271 -11.61 -12.38 -2.07
C ARG A 271 -10.23 -12.84 -1.58
N ARG A 272 -9.28 -13.01 -2.49
CA ARG A 272 -7.88 -13.33 -2.16
C ARG A 272 -7.09 -12.13 -1.65
N PHE A 273 -7.61 -10.92 -1.81
CA PHE A 273 -6.96 -9.65 -1.52
C PHE A 273 -7.73 -8.81 -0.52
N VAL A 274 -9.07 -8.87 -0.57
CA VAL A 274 -10.00 -8.05 0.21
C VAL A 274 -11.13 -8.90 0.77
N ASP A 275 -11.75 -8.41 1.84
CA ASP A 275 -12.92 -9.04 2.46
C ASP A 275 -14.22 -8.67 1.73
N ASP A 276 -15.28 -9.45 1.96
CA ASP A 276 -16.56 -9.28 1.29
C ASP A 276 -17.21 -7.93 1.59
N GLU A 277 -17.05 -7.41 2.80
CA GLU A 277 -17.51 -6.07 3.19
C GLU A 277 -16.87 -4.99 2.32
N TRP A 278 -15.56 -5.09 2.05
CA TRP A 278 -14.85 -4.13 1.20
C TRP A 278 -15.43 -4.09 -0.22
N ILE A 279 -15.81 -5.26 -0.76
CA ILE A 279 -16.42 -5.41 -2.07
C ILE A 279 -17.85 -4.87 -2.04
N ASN A 280 -18.67 -5.28 -1.06
CA ASN A 280 -20.08 -4.90 -0.96
C ASN A 280 -20.28 -3.39 -0.80
N CYS A 281 -19.40 -2.69 -0.08
CA CYS A 281 -19.44 -1.22 0.03
C CYS A 281 -19.04 -0.49 -1.26
N ARG A 282 -18.60 -1.20 -2.31
CA ARG A 282 -18.10 -0.62 -3.57
C ARG A 282 -18.84 -1.10 -4.81
N VAL A 283 -19.41 -2.30 -4.78
CA VAL A 283 -20.26 -2.79 -5.85
C VAL A 283 -21.61 -2.09 -5.73
N PRO A 284 -22.20 -1.61 -6.83
CA PRO A 284 -23.56 -1.08 -6.79
C PRO A 284 -24.49 -2.16 -6.25
N SER A 285 -25.24 -1.85 -5.19
CA SER A 285 -26.47 -2.58 -4.89
C SER A 285 -27.33 -2.44 -6.14
N GLN A 286 -27.41 -3.51 -6.94
CA GLN A 286 -28.25 -3.46 -8.12
C GLN A 286 -29.69 -3.27 -7.64
N VAL A 287 -30.19 -2.04 -7.80
CA VAL A 287 -31.61 -1.81 -8.03
C VAL A 287 -31.88 -2.47 -9.37
N VAL A 288 -32.29 -3.74 -9.35
CA VAL A 288 -32.72 -4.44 -10.56
C VAL A 288 -33.89 -3.64 -11.12
N PRO A 289 -33.75 -2.93 -12.26
CA PRO A 289 -34.85 -2.17 -12.82
C PRO A 289 -35.88 -3.18 -13.32
N GLY A 290 -36.96 -3.35 -12.56
CA GLY A 290 -37.98 -4.39 -12.78
C GLY A 290 -38.15 -5.40 -11.64
N LEU A 291 -37.38 -5.27 -10.54
CA LEU A 291 -37.61 -6.01 -9.29
C LEU A 291 -37.95 -5.04 -8.14
N ASN A 292 -38.73 -4.00 -8.44
CA ASN A 292 -39.42 -3.22 -7.41
C ASN A 292 -40.64 -4.01 -6.92
N ASP A 293 -40.61 -4.35 -5.63
CA ASP A 293 -41.73 -4.19 -4.69
C ASP A 293 -43.04 -4.94 -4.97
N GLY A 294 -42.97 -6.26 -5.09
CA GLY A 294 -44.16 -7.14 -5.13
C GLY A 294 -44.30 -8.14 -3.98
N GLY A 295 -43.46 -8.08 -2.93
CA GLY A 295 -43.45 -9.15 -1.94
C GLY A 295 -42.72 -8.82 -0.65
N SER A 296 -43.18 -7.78 0.05
CA SER A 296 -43.01 -7.75 1.50
C SER A 296 -43.69 -8.99 2.09
N LEU A 297 -42.93 -10.05 2.35
CA LEU A 297 -43.34 -11.16 3.22
C LEU A 297 -43.31 -10.74 4.70
N ALA A 298 -43.65 -9.48 4.99
CA ALA A 298 -44.15 -9.07 6.29
C ALA A 298 -45.65 -9.42 6.38
N GLY A 299 -45.97 -10.69 6.11
CA GLY A 299 -47.26 -11.28 6.40
C GLY A 299 -47.07 -12.24 7.55
N LYS A 300 -47.45 -11.77 8.75
CA LYS A 300 -48.28 -12.52 9.70
C LYS A 300 -47.97 -14.01 9.82
N ASP A 301 -47.21 -14.36 10.85
CA ASP A 301 -47.56 -15.49 11.71
C ASP A 301 -47.22 -15.11 13.15
N SER A 302 -48.11 -14.29 13.70
CA SER A 302 -48.45 -14.32 15.12
C SER A 302 -49.01 -15.72 15.42
N ILE A 303 -48.16 -16.63 15.87
CA ILE A 303 -48.63 -17.81 16.61
C ILE A 303 -48.49 -17.48 18.09
N ASP A 304 -49.61 -17.00 18.63
CA ASP A 304 -49.90 -17.04 20.06
C ASP A 304 -49.76 -18.48 20.54
N ALA A 305 -48.87 -18.69 21.52
CA ALA A 305 -48.82 -19.90 22.32
C ALA A 305 -48.76 -19.53 23.79
N SER A 306 -49.86 -18.93 24.26
CA SER A 306 -50.27 -18.96 25.65
C SER A 306 -51.42 -19.97 25.78
N SER A 307 -51.22 -21.11 26.44
CA SER A 307 -52.21 -21.79 27.30
C SER A 307 -51.76 -23.20 27.72
N THR A 308 -52.29 -23.61 28.88
CA THR A 308 -52.20 -24.92 29.56
C THR A 308 -50.92 -25.13 30.38
N LEU A 309 -50.86 -24.84 31.70
CA LEU A 309 -51.67 -25.39 32.82
C LEU A 309 -51.81 -26.91 32.75
N SER A 310 -50.92 -27.65 33.40
CA SER A 310 -51.22 -28.69 34.41
C SER A 310 -49.95 -29.10 35.15
#